data_AF-A0A6C0IFN4-F1
#
_entry.id   AF-A0A6C0IFN4-F1
#
_cell.length_a   1.000
_cell.length_b   1.000
_cell.length_c   1.000
_cell.angle_alpha   90.00
_cell.angle_beta   90.00
_cell.angle_gamma   90.00
#
_symmetry.space_group_name_H-M   'P 1'
#
loop_
_entity.id
_entity.type
_entity.pdbx_description
1 polymer ?
#
loop_
_entity_poly.entity_id
_entity_poly.type
_entity_poly.pdbx_seq_one_letter_code
_entity_poly.pdbx_strand_id
1 'polypeptide(L)'
;MVDSHFIIAVFHILFVVPFLGYIFIQRAATPEWVYTLLFFLGLFVLVYHAFKSVMKYISKSSSIWVNLIHVFIIAPLMIYIGYYSKKTPRAAYEMLGLITFAALGYHMFNIIRMLQTHDDSHDK
;
A
#
# COMPACT_ATOMS: atom_id res chain seq x y z
N MET A 1 5.04 23.55 -6.43
CA MET A 1 5.17 22.12 -6.81
C MET A 1 4.16 21.34 -6.00
N VAL A 2 3.48 20.36 -6.60
CA VAL A 2 2.54 19.50 -5.86
C VAL A 2 3.33 18.68 -4.82
N ASP A 3 2.83 18.64 -3.58
CA ASP A 3 3.48 17.92 -2.49
C ASP A 3 3.56 16.40 -2.77
N SER A 4 4.72 15.81 -2.53
CA SER A 4 4.96 14.40 -2.85
C SER A 4 4.12 13.43 -2.00
N HIS A 5 3.79 13.79 -0.75
CA HIS A 5 2.92 13.00 0.12
C HIS A 5 1.48 13.06 -0.36
N PHE A 6 1.02 14.20 -0.87
CA PHE A 6 -0.29 14.31 -1.51
C PHE A 6 -0.41 13.38 -2.72
N ILE A 7 0.57 13.39 -3.63
CA ILE A 7 0.58 12.51 -4.81
C ILE A 7 0.55 11.04 -4.39
N ILE A 8 1.37 10.66 -3.41
CA ILE A 8 1.42 9.29 -2.91
C ILE A 8 0.07 8.88 -2.29
N ALA A 9 -0.58 9.76 -1.53
CA ALA A 9 -1.88 9.47 -0.93
C ALA A 9 -2.97 9.26 -1.98
N VAL A 10 -3.06 10.15 -2.97
CA VAL A 10 -4.01 10.03 -4.07
C VAL A 10 -3.75 8.78 -4.90
N PHE A 11 -2.50 8.43 -5.18
CA PHE A 11 -2.14 7.20 -5.89
C PHE A 11 -2.65 5.95 -5.14
N HIS A 12 -2.47 5.90 -3.82
CA HIS A 12 -2.95 4.76 -3.04
C HIS A 12 -4.47 4.69 -3.01
N ILE A 13 -5.15 5.82 -2.82
CA ILE A 13 -6.63 5.87 -2.76
C ILE A 13 -7.26 5.48 -4.10
N LEU A 14 -6.72 5.97 -5.22
CA LEU A 14 -7.35 5.78 -6.53
C LEU A 14 -6.95 4.48 -7.24
N PHE A 15 -5.76 3.93 -6.95
CA PHE A 15 -5.25 2.77 -7.68
C PHE A 15 -4.99 1.57 -6.77
N VAL A 16 -4.23 1.75 -5.68
CA VAL A 16 -3.82 0.62 -4.82
C VAL A 16 -5.02 0.05 -4.06
N VAL A 17 -5.81 0.91 -3.41
CA VAL A 17 -6.97 0.49 -2.61
C VAL A 17 -8.02 -0.21 -3.48
N PRO A 18 -8.45 0.31 -4.64
CA PRO A 18 -9.42 -0.38 -5.49
C PRO A 18 -8.88 -1.70 -6.05
N PHE A 19 -7.59 -1.77 -6.43
CA PHE A 19 -6.98 -2.99 -6.95
C PHE A 19 -6.93 -4.11 -5.91
N LEU A 20 -6.38 -3.83 -4.71
CA LEU A 20 -6.36 -4.82 -3.62
C LEU A 20 -7.78 -5.11 -3.10
N GLY A 21 -8.63 -4.07 -3.12
CA GLY A 21 -10.07 -4.11 -2.88
C GLY A 21 -10.77 -5.18 -3.69
N TYR A 22 -10.61 -5.10 -5.00
CA TYR A 22 -11.17 -6.06 -5.95
C TYR A 22 -10.74 -7.50 -5.63
N ILE A 23 -9.45 -7.73 -5.37
CA ILE A 23 -8.91 -9.06 -5.10
C ILE A 23 -9.48 -9.65 -3.80
N PHE A 24 -9.57 -8.86 -2.72
CA PHE A 24 -10.10 -9.38 -1.46
C PHE A 24 -11.61 -9.66 -1.54
N ILE A 25 -12.38 -8.86 -2.29
CA ILE A 25 -13.82 -9.06 -2.47
C ILE A 25 -14.07 -10.32 -3.28
N GLN A 26 -13.38 -10.46 -4.42
CA GLN A 26 -13.62 -11.56 -5.36
C GLN A 26 -12.97 -12.88 -4.95
N ARG A 27 -11.83 -12.84 -4.22
CA ARG A 27 -11.10 -14.04 -3.76
C ARG A 27 -10.94 -15.04 -4.91
N ALA A 28 -11.38 -16.29 -4.73
CA ALA A 28 -11.28 -17.36 -5.73
C ALA A 28 -11.97 -17.05 -7.08
N ALA A 29 -12.87 -16.07 -7.16
CA ALA A 29 -13.48 -15.61 -8.42
C ALA A 29 -12.59 -14.63 -9.21
N THR A 30 -11.47 -14.18 -8.64
CA THR A 30 -10.49 -13.31 -9.31
C THR A 30 -9.89 -14.00 -10.54
N PRO A 31 -9.82 -13.34 -11.71
CA PRO A 31 -9.17 -13.88 -12.90
C PRO A 31 -7.69 -14.23 -12.67
N GLU A 32 -7.19 -15.27 -13.33
CA GLU A 32 -5.83 -15.79 -13.07
C GLU A 32 -4.73 -14.77 -13.35
N TRP A 33 -4.85 -13.99 -14.42
CA TRP A 33 -3.87 -12.95 -14.76
C TRP A 33 -3.74 -11.88 -13.67
N VAL A 34 -4.78 -11.64 -12.88
CA VAL A 34 -4.73 -10.66 -11.77
C VAL A 34 -3.85 -11.17 -10.64
N TYR A 35 -3.82 -12.48 -10.37
CA TYR A 35 -2.88 -13.06 -9.41
C TYR A 35 -1.43 -12.97 -9.89
N THR A 36 -1.19 -13.23 -11.19
CA THR A 36 0.14 -13.04 -11.78
C THR A 36 0.58 -11.58 -11.65
N LEU A 37 -0.30 -10.63 -11.95
CA LEU A 37 -0.03 -9.21 -11.74
C LEU A 37 0.25 -8.90 -10.27
N LEU A 38 -0.56 -9.40 -9.34
CA LEU A 38 -0.38 -9.22 -7.89
C LEU A 38 0.99 -9.75 -7.42
N PHE A 39 1.41 -10.91 -7.91
CA PHE A 39 2.69 -11.53 -7.59
C PHE A 39 3.86 -10.62 -8.00
N PHE A 40 3.89 -10.18 -9.26
CA PHE A 40 4.96 -9.32 -9.76
C PHE A 40 4.94 -7.93 -9.12
N LEU A 41 3.76 -7.36 -8.87
CA LEU A 41 3.65 -6.12 -8.10
C LEU A 41 4.17 -6.29 -6.67
N GLY A 42 3.89 -7.41 -6.02
CA GLY A 42 4.41 -7.73 -4.70
C GLY A 42 5.94 -7.79 -4.69
N LEU A 43 6.56 -8.44 -5.68
CA LEU A 43 8.02 -8.45 -5.83
C LEU A 43 8.59 -7.05 -6.07
N PHE A 44 7.96 -6.27 -6.94
CA PHE A 44 8.38 -4.89 -7.21
C PHE A 44 8.31 -4.02 -5.95
N VAL A 45 7.18 -4.07 -5.21
CA VAL A 45 6.99 -3.36 -3.94
C VAL A 45 8.04 -3.78 -2.92
N LEU A 46 8.34 -5.08 -2.82
CA LEU A 46 9.37 -5.58 -1.91
C LEU A 46 10.72 -4.93 -2.19
N VAL A 47 11.19 -4.99 -3.44
CA VAL A 47 12.50 -4.46 -3.84
C VAL A 47 12.55 -2.94 -3.65
N TYR A 48 11.54 -2.23 -4.15
CA TYR A 48 11.47 -0.76 -4.05
C TYR A 48 11.47 -0.29 -2.59
N HIS A 49 10.64 -0.88 -1.72
CA HIS A 49 10.57 -0.48 -0.33
C HIS A 49 11.74 -0.99 0.52
N ALA A 50 12.37 -2.11 0.16
CA ALA A 50 13.62 -2.54 0.80
C ALA A 50 14.74 -1.53 0.52
N PHE A 51 14.96 -1.16 -0.74
CA PHE A 51 15.93 -0.14 -1.10
C PHE A 51 15.66 1.20 -0.38
N LYS A 52 14.41 1.67 -0.41
CA LYS A 52 14.02 2.93 0.23
C LYS A 52 14.12 2.86 1.76
N SER A 53 13.93 1.70 2.37
CA SER A 53 14.19 1.49 3.81
C SER A 53 15.66 1.72 4.15
N VAL A 54 16.58 1.17 3.34
CA VAL A 54 18.03 1.36 3.54
C VAL A 54 18.41 2.84 3.42
N MET A 55 17.91 3.53 2.38
CA MET A 55 18.19 4.96 2.21
C MET A 55 17.68 5.80 3.39
N LYS A 56 16.47 5.52 3.87
CA LYS A 56 15.88 6.22 5.02
C LYS A 56 16.57 5.90 6.34
N TYR A 57 17.10 4.69 6.49
CA TYR A 57 17.90 4.32 7.65
C TYR A 57 19.19 5.16 7.71
N ILE A 58 19.90 5.26 6.58
CA ILE A 58 21.13 6.06 6.45
C ILE A 58 20.83 7.53 6.71
N SER A 59 19.71 8.06 6.19
CA SER A 59 19.32 9.45 6.37
C SER A 59 18.62 9.75 7.70
N LYS A 60 18.55 8.79 8.64
CA LYS A 60 17.85 8.90 9.93
C LYS A 60 16.41 9.44 9.82
N SER A 61 15.68 9.08 8.76
CA SER A 61 14.31 9.55 8.54
C SER A 61 13.33 8.87 9.50
N SER A 62 12.50 9.67 10.17
CA SER A 62 11.39 9.19 11.01
C SER A 62 10.32 8.41 10.22
N SER A 63 10.31 8.53 8.90
CA SER A 63 9.33 7.90 8.01
C SER A 63 9.75 6.51 7.50
N ILE A 64 10.81 5.91 8.06
CA ILE A 64 11.29 4.57 7.66
C ILE A 64 10.24 3.48 7.88
N TRP A 65 9.42 3.60 8.94
CA TRP A 65 8.44 2.59 9.32
C TRP A 65 7.43 2.28 8.20
N VAL A 66 7.06 3.27 7.39
CA VAL A 66 6.14 3.09 6.25
C VAL A 66 6.74 2.09 5.26
N ASN A 67 8.05 2.19 4.99
CA ASN A 67 8.75 1.29 4.10
C ASN A 67 8.90 -0.11 4.71
N LEU A 68 9.13 -0.22 6.01
CA LEU A 68 9.24 -1.51 6.70
C LEU A 68 7.91 -2.29 6.69
N ILE A 69 6.77 -1.61 6.86
CA ILE A 69 5.45 -2.28 6.75
C ILE A 69 5.26 -2.88 5.35
N HIS A 70 5.69 -2.18 4.30
CA HIS A 70 5.61 -2.73 2.95
C HIS A 70 6.49 -3.96 2.77
N VAL A 71 7.71 -3.94 3.32
CA VAL A 71 8.68 -5.04 3.21
C VAL A 71 8.24 -6.27 3.98
N PHE A 72 7.74 -6.11 5.21
CA PHE A 72 7.46 -7.24 6.11
C PHE A 72 6.02 -7.73 6.10
N ILE A 73 5.07 -6.92 5.63
CA ILE A 73 3.64 -7.25 5.70
C ILE A 73 3.02 -7.22 4.31
N ILE A 74 3.03 -6.06 3.65
CA ILE A 74 2.24 -5.85 2.42
C ILE A 74 2.78 -6.70 1.26
N ALA A 75 4.06 -6.58 0.93
CA ALA A 75 4.65 -7.32 -0.19
C ALA A 75 4.65 -8.84 0.02
N PRO A 76 5.04 -9.38 1.19
CA PRO A 76 4.95 -10.82 1.44
C PRO A 76 3.53 -11.35 1.26
N LEU A 77 2.51 -10.61 1.71
CA LEU A 77 1.12 -11.02 1.53
C LEU A 77 0.68 -10.99 0.06
N MET A 78 1.05 -9.95 -0.69
CA MET A 78 0.77 -9.87 -2.13
C MET A 78 1.44 -11.03 -2.89
N ILE A 79 2.71 -11.30 -2.61
CA ILE A 79 3.47 -12.41 -3.21
C ILE A 79 2.80 -13.75 -2.86
N TYR A 80 2.44 -13.96 -1.59
CA TYR A 80 1.78 -15.17 -1.13
C TYR A 80 0.44 -15.41 -1.84
N ILE A 81 -0.42 -14.40 -1.89
CA ILE A 81 -1.73 -14.51 -2.58
C ILE A 81 -1.52 -14.71 -4.08
N GLY A 82 -0.60 -13.98 -4.70
CA GLY A 82 -0.29 -14.13 -6.12
C GLY A 82 0.22 -15.53 -6.47
N TYR A 83 1.10 -16.11 -5.64
CA TYR A 83 1.67 -17.44 -5.86
C TYR A 83 0.66 -18.57 -5.68
N TYR A 84 -0.13 -18.55 -4.60
CA TYR A 84 -1.12 -19.61 -4.34
C TYR A 84 -2.45 -19.40 -5.08
N SER A 85 -2.74 -18.19 -5.54
CA SER A 85 -3.90 -17.85 -6.36
C SER A 85 -5.22 -18.37 -5.76
N LYS A 86 -6.03 -19.11 -6.52
CA LYS A 86 -7.31 -19.69 -6.07
C LYS A 86 -7.18 -20.66 -4.88
N LYS A 87 -5.97 -21.15 -4.57
CA LYS A 87 -5.70 -22.04 -3.43
C LYS A 87 -5.32 -21.28 -2.15
N THR A 88 -5.21 -19.96 -2.19
CA THR A 88 -4.89 -19.15 -1.02
C THR A 88 -5.97 -19.32 0.07
N PRO A 89 -5.59 -19.56 1.34
CA PRO A 89 -6.54 -19.64 2.44
C PRO A 89 -7.29 -18.32 2.63
N ARG A 90 -8.56 -18.42 3.06
CA ARG A 90 -9.45 -17.28 3.32
C ARG A 90 -8.81 -16.21 4.21
N ALA A 91 -8.08 -16.62 5.25
CA ALA A 91 -7.44 -15.70 6.19
C ALA A 91 -6.46 -14.72 5.51
N ALA A 92 -5.76 -15.13 4.44
CA ALA A 92 -4.86 -14.23 3.72
C ALA A 92 -5.62 -13.17 2.91
N TYR A 93 -6.78 -13.51 2.33
CA TYR A 93 -7.67 -12.52 1.71
C TYR A 93 -8.26 -11.54 2.72
N GLU A 94 -8.64 -12.03 3.91
CA GLU A 94 -9.15 -11.16 4.98
C GLU A 94 -8.04 -10.24 5.51
N MET A 95 -6.81 -10.75 5.62
CA MET A 95 -5.64 -9.91 5.92
C MET A 95 -5.41 -8.86 4.83
N LEU A 96 -5.55 -9.22 3.54
CA LEU A 96 -5.46 -8.27 2.43
C LEU A 96 -6.53 -7.19 2.55
N GLY A 97 -7.75 -7.55 2.91
CA GLY A 97 -8.84 -6.60 3.17
C GLY A 97 -8.51 -5.64 4.32
N LEU A 98 -8.03 -6.15 5.45
CA LEU A 98 -7.67 -5.35 6.62
C LEU A 98 -6.58 -4.31 6.28
N ILE A 99 -5.50 -4.71 5.58
CA ILE A 99 -4.45 -3.77 5.17
C ILE A 99 -4.95 -2.79 4.10
N THR A 100 -5.90 -3.19 3.25
CA THR A 100 -6.51 -2.31 2.23
C THR A 100 -7.31 -1.19 2.90
N PHE A 101 -8.14 -1.52 3.88
CA PHE A 101 -8.88 -0.52 4.66
C PHE A 101 -7.95 0.35 5.52
N ALA A 102 -6.90 -0.23 6.10
CA ALA A 102 -5.91 0.53 6.85
C ALA A 102 -5.18 1.55 5.96
N ALA A 103 -4.80 1.14 4.73
CA ALA A 103 -4.18 2.03 3.75
C ALA A 103 -5.14 3.16 3.34
N LEU A 104 -6.40 2.85 3.04
CA LEU A 104 -7.42 3.85 2.72
C LEU A 104 -7.56 4.89 3.84
N GLY A 105 -7.75 4.43 5.08
CA GLY A 105 -7.89 5.29 6.25
C GLY A 105 -6.66 6.17 6.49
N TYR A 106 -5.46 5.58 6.42
CA TYR A 106 -4.20 6.30 6.59
C TYR A 106 -4.01 7.42 5.55
N HIS A 107 -4.30 7.14 4.28
CA HIS A 107 -4.13 8.12 3.21
C HIS A 107 -5.21 9.20 3.22
N MET A 108 -6.46 8.86 3.55
CA MET A 108 -7.52 9.86 3.75
C MET A 108 -7.19 10.81 4.90
N PHE A 109 -6.77 10.25 6.04
CA PHE A 109 -6.34 11.05 7.20
C PHE A 109 -5.19 11.99 6.85
N ASN A 110 -4.17 11.51 6.13
CA ASN A 110 -3.05 12.35 5.72
C ASN A 110 -3.48 13.51 4.82
N ILE A 111 -4.40 13.28 3.87
CA ILE A 111 -4.92 14.36 3.01
C ILE A 111 -5.61 15.43 3.85
N ILE A 112 -6.48 15.03 4.77
CA ILE A 112 -7.18 15.97 5.66
C ILE A 112 -6.16 16.78 6.47
N ARG A 113 -5.15 16.12 7.05
CA ARG A 113 -4.10 16.81 7.81
C ARG A 113 -3.31 17.80 6.96
N MET A 114 -2.97 17.45 5.72
CA MET A 114 -2.25 18.34 4.81
C MET A 114 -3.07 19.58 4.45
N LEU A 115 -4.38 19.42 4.22
CA LEU A 115 -5.29 20.54 3.93
C LEU A 115 -5.38 21.50 5.12
N GLN A 116 -5.57 20.97 6.33
CA GLN A 116 -5.63 21.79 7.56
C GLN A 116 -4.34 22.59 7.79
N THR A 117 -3.18 21.96 7.61
CA THR A 117 -1.90 22.66 7.80
C THR A 117 -1.60 23.69 6.73
N HIS A 118 -2.23 23.60 5.56
CA HIS A 118 -2.08 24.59 4.50
C HIS A 118 -2.86 25.87 4.83
N ASP A 119 -4.10 25.73 5.31
CA ASP A 119 -4.95 26.86 5.71
C ASP A 119 -4.29 27.68 6.84
N ASP A 120 -3.73 27.02 7.86
CA ASP A 120 -3.05 27.68 9.00
C ASP A 120 -1.80 28.51 8.61
N SER A 121 -1.23 28.28 7.42
CA SER A 121 -0.03 28.98 6.95
C SER A 121 -0.32 30.28 6.19
N HIS A 122 -1.58 30.47 5.76
CA HIS A 122 -2.03 31.66 5.05
C HIS A 122 -2.71 32.70 5.96
N ASP A 123 -3.11 32.32 7.18
CA ASP A 123 -3.76 33.17 8.18
C ASP A 123 -2.80 33.77 9.24
N LYS A 124 -1.48 33.73 9.00
CA LYS A 124 -0.44 34.38 9.81
C LYS A 124 0.43 35.31 8.97
#